data_AF-A0A2V8FRV7-F1
#
_entry.id   AF-A0A2V8FRV7-F1
#
_cell.length_a   1.000
_cell.length_b   1.000
_cell.length_c   1.000
_cell.angle_alpha   90.00
_cell.angle_beta   90.00
_cell.angle_gamma   90.00
#
_symmetry.space_group_name_H-M   'P 1'
#
loop_
_entity.id
_entity.type
_entity.pdbx_description
1 polymer ?
#
loop_
_entity_poly.entity_id
_entity_poly.type
_entity_poly.pdbx_seq_one_letter_code
_entity_poly.pdbx_strand_id
1 'polypeptide(L)'
;MDNLAIARVLGEIADLLEIKAENPFKIRAYRNAADTVVHEARRVADIPAAERLALPGIGKDIAAKIGELAETGTLRYHQELLEEFPPTVLDLLHLQGVGPKTVALLYRGLGIRTLQDLEDAAKNGRLRELKGMGAKKEALILKALEERQRVAGRRLMAEAYDTAAALVGELRAHAPGAEIHMVGSLRRGCETCGDLDVLAAGAPASVMDAFTGYRLVERVLAHGETKSSVLLFGGFQADLRLVPRESLGAALQYFTGSKTHNIELRDRAIRHGLKLNEYGLFRVEDGTRIAGEDEAALYEALGLAFVPPELRENRGEIDAAIAHALPPLVRLSDLQGDLHMHTTATDGRADAESMARAALAAGLRYVAITDHSQSLAMANGLDETRALEHARAVRSLNRRLEGMTVLAGIECDIRPDGTMDLADDCLA
;
A
#
# COMPACT_ATOMS: atom_id res chain seq x y z
N MET A 1 -6.95 -1.06 18.32
CA MET A 1 -7.33 -1.09 16.88
C MET A 1 -7.27 0.33 16.30
N ASP A 2 -6.75 0.54 15.09
CA ASP A 2 -6.68 1.88 14.46
C ASP A 2 -8.04 2.32 13.85
N ASN A 3 -8.15 3.59 13.48
CA ASN A 3 -9.40 4.17 12.97
C ASN A 3 -9.83 3.52 11.65
N LEU A 4 -8.87 3.24 10.77
CA LEU A 4 -9.15 2.64 9.48
C LEU A 4 -9.79 1.26 9.63
N ALA A 5 -9.27 0.44 10.56
CA ALA A 5 -9.83 -0.88 10.87
C ALA A 5 -11.24 -0.79 11.47
N ILE A 6 -11.50 0.17 12.38
CA ILE A 6 -12.83 0.36 12.96
C ILE A 6 -13.83 0.82 11.89
N ALA A 7 -13.47 1.83 11.10
CA ALA A 7 -14.33 2.36 10.06
C ALA A 7 -14.67 1.31 9.01
N ARG A 8 -13.69 0.46 8.66
CA ARG A 8 -13.90 -0.66 7.76
C ARG A 8 -14.98 -1.62 8.27
N VAL A 9 -14.91 -2.07 9.52
CA VAL A 9 -15.93 -2.98 10.09
C VAL A 9 -17.31 -2.33 10.07
N LEU A 10 -17.40 -1.03 10.38
CA LEU A 10 -18.68 -0.30 10.32
C LEU A 10 -19.20 -0.17 8.88
N GLY A 11 -18.32 0.03 7.90
CA GLY A 11 -18.65 0.05 6.48
C GLY A 11 -19.16 -1.30 5.99
N GLU A 12 -18.46 -2.40 6.33
CA GLU A 12 -18.86 -3.78 6.01
C GLU A 12 -20.25 -4.10 6.59
N ILE A 13 -20.52 -3.71 7.84
CA ILE A 13 -21.86 -3.84 8.43
C ILE A 13 -22.90 -3.09 7.59
N ALA A 14 -22.63 -1.86 7.16
CA ALA A 14 -23.58 -1.11 6.37
C ALA A 14 -23.90 -1.80 5.03
N ASP A 15 -22.88 -2.35 4.37
CA ASP A 15 -23.02 -3.05 3.10
C ASP A 15 -23.78 -4.38 3.26
N LEU A 16 -23.47 -5.16 4.30
CA LEU A 16 -24.20 -6.40 4.65
C LEU A 16 -25.67 -6.12 4.96
N LEU A 17 -25.96 -5.05 5.72
CA LEU A 17 -27.33 -4.63 6.00
C LEU A 17 -28.07 -4.17 4.73
N GLU A 18 -27.38 -3.51 3.81
CA GLU A 18 -27.96 -3.13 2.52
C GLU A 18 -28.24 -4.37 1.64
N ILE A 19 -27.35 -5.37 1.65
CA ILE A 19 -27.57 -6.66 0.97
C ILE A 19 -28.76 -7.42 1.58
N LYS A 20 -28.93 -7.34 2.91
CA LYS A 20 -30.09 -7.90 3.64
C LYS A 20 -31.39 -7.13 3.38
N ALA A 21 -31.32 -5.95 2.77
CA ALA A 21 -32.44 -5.02 2.61
C ALA A 21 -33.07 -4.61 3.95
N GLU A 22 -32.21 -4.38 4.93
CA GLU A 22 -32.59 -3.94 6.26
C GLU A 22 -32.99 -2.46 6.29
N ASN A 23 -33.41 -1.95 7.45
CA ASN A 23 -33.87 -0.58 7.60
C ASN A 23 -32.86 0.48 7.04
N PRO A 24 -33.27 1.33 6.06
CA PRO A 24 -32.41 2.37 5.47
C PRO A 24 -31.81 3.39 6.45
N PHE A 25 -32.46 3.65 7.58
CA PHE A 25 -31.92 4.53 8.61
C PHE A 25 -30.72 3.89 9.32
N LYS A 26 -30.78 2.58 9.56
CA LYS A 26 -29.70 1.81 10.19
C LYS A 26 -28.49 1.72 9.27
N ILE A 27 -28.70 1.45 7.98
CA ILE A 27 -27.63 1.43 6.96
C ILE A 27 -26.90 2.78 6.91
N ARG A 28 -27.65 3.89 6.83
CA ARG A 28 -27.07 5.24 6.82
C ARG A 28 -26.31 5.56 8.10
N ALA A 29 -26.80 5.12 9.26
CA ALA A 29 -26.12 5.34 10.53
C ALA A 29 -24.73 4.69 10.56
N TYR A 30 -24.60 3.44 10.11
CA TYR A 30 -23.29 2.78 10.01
C TYR A 30 -22.36 3.41 8.97
N ARG A 31 -22.88 3.81 7.79
CA ARG A 31 -22.06 4.52 6.80
C ARG A 31 -21.53 5.85 7.29
N ASN A 32 -22.39 6.66 7.92
CA ASN A 32 -21.98 7.94 8.47
C ASN A 32 -20.95 7.75 9.60
N ALA A 33 -21.13 6.73 10.45
CA ALA A 33 -20.15 6.43 11.49
C ALA A 33 -18.80 5.97 10.92
N ALA A 34 -18.79 5.14 9.87
CA ALA A 34 -17.56 4.75 9.19
C ALA A 34 -16.82 5.98 8.65
N ASP A 35 -17.51 6.88 7.96
CA ASP A 35 -16.95 8.11 7.40
C ASP A 35 -16.38 9.03 8.49
N THR A 36 -17.11 9.24 9.58
CA THR A 36 -16.63 10.01 10.73
C THR A 36 -15.36 9.39 11.33
N VAL A 37 -15.31 8.06 11.49
CA VAL A 37 -14.16 7.39 12.10
C VAL A 37 -12.92 7.46 11.20
N VAL A 38 -13.06 7.32 9.87
CA VAL A 38 -11.92 7.44 8.94
C VAL A 38 -11.25 8.82 9.03
N HIS A 39 -12.05 9.87 9.13
CA HIS A 39 -11.58 11.26 9.09
C HIS A 39 -11.22 11.82 10.47
N GLU A 40 -11.40 11.05 11.54
CA GLU A 40 -11.05 11.48 12.89
C GLU A 40 -9.53 11.46 13.09
N ALA A 41 -8.97 12.60 13.50
CA ALA A 41 -7.53 12.77 13.68
C ALA A 41 -7.01 12.00 14.90
N ARG A 42 -7.84 11.87 15.94
CA ARG A 42 -7.51 11.08 17.14
C ARG A 42 -7.85 9.62 16.93
N ARG A 43 -7.07 8.72 17.53
CA ARG A 43 -7.41 7.30 17.52
C ARG A 43 -8.70 7.07 18.34
N VAL A 44 -9.81 6.76 17.69
CA VAL A 44 -11.14 6.60 18.30
C VAL A 44 -11.15 5.51 19.36
N ALA A 45 -10.29 4.48 19.20
CA ALA A 45 -10.09 3.44 20.20
C ALA A 45 -9.62 3.99 21.56
N ASP A 46 -8.88 5.11 21.57
CA ASP A 46 -8.28 5.68 22.80
C ASP A 46 -9.20 6.74 23.44
N ILE A 47 -10.29 7.10 22.78
CA ILE A 47 -11.23 8.12 23.23
C ILE A 47 -12.26 7.50 24.18
N PRO A 48 -12.60 8.13 25.33
CA PRO A 48 -13.65 7.66 26.22
C PRO A 48 -15.03 7.57 25.55
N ALA A 49 -15.88 6.66 26.01
CA ALA A 49 -17.20 6.43 25.41
C ALA A 49 -18.09 7.69 25.32
N ALA A 50 -17.98 8.59 26.29
CA ALA A 50 -18.70 9.87 26.30
C ALA A 50 -18.25 10.82 25.19
N GLU A 51 -16.95 10.85 24.89
CA GLU A 51 -16.38 11.66 23.80
C GLU A 51 -16.67 11.01 22.44
N ARG A 52 -16.69 9.67 22.33
CA ARG A 52 -17.10 8.97 21.10
C ARG A 52 -18.54 9.29 20.72
N LEU A 53 -19.44 9.41 21.71
CA LEU A 53 -20.85 9.77 21.49
C LEU A 53 -21.02 11.20 20.98
N ALA A 54 -20.04 12.08 21.22
CA ALA A 54 -20.06 13.46 20.74
C ALA A 54 -19.65 13.58 19.26
N LEU A 55 -19.10 12.51 18.67
CA LEU A 55 -18.68 12.50 17.27
C LEU A 55 -19.90 12.51 16.33
N PRO A 56 -19.85 13.28 15.22
CA PRO A 56 -20.95 13.33 14.25
C PRO A 56 -21.35 11.96 13.74
N GLY A 57 -22.65 11.65 13.71
CA GLY A 57 -23.15 10.38 13.18
C GLY A 57 -22.95 9.15 14.07
N ILE A 58 -22.35 9.28 15.26
CA ILE A 58 -22.15 8.17 16.21
C ILE A 58 -23.17 8.23 17.35
N GLY A 59 -24.15 7.32 17.30
CA GLY A 59 -25.14 7.15 18.39
C GLY A 59 -24.67 6.21 19.50
N LYS A 60 -25.44 6.09 20.59
CA LYS A 60 -25.12 5.24 21.75
C LYS A 60 -24.77 3.79 21.39
N ASP A 61 -25.55 3.20 20.48
CA ASP A 61 -25.35 1.83 20.02
C ASP A 61 -24.03 1.66 19.23
N ILE A 62 -23.72 2.58 18.33
CA ILE A 62 -22.48 2.55 17.53
C ILE A 62 -21.26 2.83 18.42
N ALA A 63 -21.37 3.79 19.35
CA ALA A 63 -20.29 4.08 20.31
C ALA A 63 -19.93 2.86 21.16
N ALA A 64 -20.92 2.07 21.58
CA ALA A 64 -20.70 0.82 22.31
C ALA A 64 -20.00 -0.23 21.44
N LYS A 65 -20.42 -0.41 20.19
CA LYS A 65 -19.80 -1.34 19.23
C LYS A 65 -18.36 -0.97 18.88
N ILE A 66 -18.06 0.34 18.77
CA ILE A 66 -16.69 0.83 18.62
C ILE A 66 -15.85 0.49 19.85
N GLY A 67 -16.43 0.54 21.06
CA GLY A 67 -15.78 0.09 22.28
C GLY A 67 -15.43 -1.39 22.27
N GLU A 68 -16.39 -2.24 21.87
CA GLU A 68 -16.17 -3.68 21.70
C GLU A 68 -15.02 -3.96 20.71
N LEU A 69 -15.01 -3.29 19.56
CA LEU A 69 -13.93 -3.38 18.57
C LEU A 69 -12.57 -2.94 19.12
N ALA A 70 -12.55 -1.86 19.92
CA ALA A 70 -11.33 -1.34 20.50
C ALA A 70 -10.72 -2.31 21.53
N GLU A 71 -11.56 -2.94 22.35
CA GLU A 71 -11.15 -3.84 23.44
C GLU A 71 -10.83 -5.25 22.96
N THR A 72 -11.67 -5.82 22.08
CA THR A 72 -11.60 -7.25 21.72
C THR A 72 -10.98 -7.49 20.34
N GLY A 73 -10.83 -6.42 19.54
CA GLY A 73 -10.37 -6.53 18.15
C GLY A 73 -11.41 -7.15 17.19
N THR A 74 -12.59 -7.50 17.68
CA THR A 74 -13.68 -8.08 16.87
C THR A 74 -15.03 -7.48 17.28
N LEU A 75 -16.07 -7.71 16.49
CA LEU A 75 -17.41 -7.24 16.79
C LEU A 75 -18.39 -8.38 16.55
N ARG A 76 -19.08 -8.80 17.60
CA ARG A 76 -20.02 -9.92 17.52
C ARG A 76 -21.12 -9.67 16.48
N TYR A 77 -21.67 -8.46 16.44
CA TYR A 77 -22.69 -8.10 15.47
C TYR A 77 -22.19 -8.21 14.01
N HIS A 78 -20.91 -7.94 13.78
CA HIS A 78 -20.30 -8.14 12.47
C HIS A 78 -20.17 -9.63 12.14
N GLN A 79 -19.70 -10.44 13.09
CA GLN A 79 -19.58 -11.89 12.93
C GLN A 79 -20.94 -12.56 12.65
N GLU A 80 -21.98 -12.19 13.40
CA GLU A 80 -23.35 -12.68 13.18
C GLU A 80 -23.85 -12.35 11.76
N LEU A 81 -23.58 -11.15 11.27
CA LEU A 81 -23.95 -10.78 9.89
C LEU A 81 -23.14 -11.57 8.85
N LEU A 82 -21.85 -11.84 9.12
CA LEU A 82 -21.02 -12.65 8.24
C LEU A 82 -21.46 -14.12 8.20
N GLU A 83 -22.09 -14.66 9.24
CA GLU A 83 -22.63 -16.02 9.23
C GLU A 83 -23.88 -16.15 8.34
N GLU A 84 -24.60 -15.05 8.10
CA GLU A 84 -25.80 -15.03 7.24
C GLU A 84 -25.46 -15.04 5.75
N PHE A 85 -24.22 -14.70 5.37
CA PHE A 85 -23.77 -14.62 3.99
C PHE A 85 -22.53 -15.50 3.75
N PRO A 86 -22.32 -16.03 2.53
CA PRO A 86 -21.02 -16.60 2.19
C PRO A 86 -19.92 -15.55 2.37
N PRO A 87 -18.74 -15.89 2.96
CA PRO A 87 -17.63 -14.94 3.11
C PRO A 87 -17.24 -14.26 1.78
N THR A 88 -17.40 -14.98 0.68
CA THR A 88 -17.08 -14.54 -0.69
C THR A 88 -18.06 -13.51 -1.27
N VAL A 89 -19.17 -13.18 -0.58
CA VAL A 89 -20.13 -12.20 -1.09
C VAL A 89 -19.57 -10.77 -1.02
N LEU A 90 -18.71 -10.50 -0.03
CA LEU A 90 -18.05 -9.21 0.12
C LEU A 90 -17.04 -8.96 -1.00
N ASP A 91 -16.44 -10.01 -1.56
CA ASP A 91 -15.54 -9.89 -2.71
C ASP A 91 -16.20 -9.21 -3.91
N LEU A 92 -17.51 -9.37 -4.07
CA LEU A 92 -18.27 -8.76 -5.17
C LEU A 92 -18.35 -7.24 -5.04
N LEU A 93 -18.33 -6.71 -3.80
CA LEU A 93 -18.34 -5.27 -3.53
C LEU A 93 -17.04 -4.57 -3.93
N HIS A 94 -15.95 -5.33 -4.01
CA HIS A 94 -14.66 -4.80 -4.46
C HIS A 94 -14.58 -4.61 -5.98
N LEU A 95 -15.62 -4.99 -6.75
CA LEU A 95 -15.69 -4.70 -8.18
C LEU A 95 -16.18 -3.28 -8.44
N GLN A 96 -15.43 -2.54 -9.25
CA GLN A 96 -15.81 -1.18 -9.62
C GLN A 96 -17.20 -1.17 -10.28
N GLY A 97 -18.11 -0.33 -9.77
CA GLY A 97 -19.48 -0.23 -10.26
C GLY A 97 -20.45 -1.30 -9.72
N VAL A 98 -19.98 -2.19 -8.83
CA VAL A 98 -20.81 -3.20 -8.15
C VAL A 98 -20.97 -2.82 -6.67
N GLY A 99 -22.03 -2.06 -6.38
CA GLY A 99 -22.39 -1.72 -5.00
C GLY A 99 -23.32 -2.76 -4.34
N PRO A 100 -23.64 -2.60 -3.03
CA PRO A 100 -24.44 -3.56 -2.26
C PRO A 100 -25.80 -3.89 -2.86
N LYS A 101 -26.49 -2.92 -3.47
CA LYS A 101 -27.75 -3.16 -4.19
C LYS A 101 -27.59 -4.10 -5.37
N THR A 102 -26.50 -3.97 -6.11
CA THR A 102 -26.18 -4.85 -7.23
C THR A 102 -25.84 -6.24 -6.72
N VAL A 103 -25.04 -6.36 -5.66
CA VAL A 103 -24.73 -7.64 -5.01
C VAL A 103 -26.00 -8.32 -4.50
N ALA A 104 -26.91 -7.59 -3.85
CA ALA A 104 -28.20 -8.13 -3.40
C ALA A 104 -29.03 -8.70 -4.55
N LEU A 105 -29.06 -8.00 -5.70
CA LEU A 105 -29.78 -8.43 -6.89
C LEU A 105 -29.17 -9.70 -7.50
N LEU A 106 -27.84 -9.76 -7.59
CA LEU A 106 -27.09 -10.91 -8.11
C LEU A 106 -27.27 -12.14 -7.20
N TYR A 107 -27.15 -11.95 -5.89
CA TYR A 107 -27.28 -13.00 -4.88
C TYR A 107 -28.71 -13.56 -4.83
N ARG A 108 -29.74 -12.71 -4.73
CA ARG A 108 -31.14 -13.16 -4.63
C ARG A 108 -31.70 -13.65 -5.96
N GLY A 109 -31.30 -13.04 -7.07
CA GLY A 109 -31.87 -13.30 -8.38
C GLY A 109 -31.23 -14.47 -9.11
N LEU A 110 -29.89 -14.60 -9.03
CA LEU A 110 -29.15 -15.64 -9.75
C LEU A 110 -28.37 -16.59 -8.83
N GLY A 111 -28.41 -16.38 -7.51
CA GLY A 111 -27.67 -17.21 -6.57
C GLY A 111 -26.16 -17.05 -6.66
N ILE A 112 -25.66 -15.92 -7.18
CA ILE A 112 -24.23 -15.65 -7.37
C ILE A 112 -23.60 -15.40 -6.00
N ARG A 113 -22.62 -16.22 -5.61
CA ARG A 113 -21.95 -16.18 -4.29
C ARG A 113 -20.47 -15.83 -4.38
N THR A 114 -19.86 -16.06 -5.53
CA THR A 114 -18.42 -15.86 -5.76
C THR A 114 -18.17 -15.01 -7.00
N LEU A 115 -16.96 -14.48 -7.14
CA LEU A 115 -16.52 -13.80 -8.37
C LEU A 115 -16.56 -14.72 -9.59
N GLN A 116 -16.27 -16.01 -9.40
CA GLN A 116 -16.34 -17.00 -10.47
C GLN A 116 -17.78 -17.18 -10.95
N ASP A 117 -18.75 -17.31 -10.02
CA ASP A 117 -20.17 -17.40 -10.38
C ASP A 117 -20.61 -16.17 -11.19
N LEU A 118 -20.12 -14.99 -10.81
CA LEU A 118 -20.43 -13.74 -11.49
C LEU A 118 -19.83 -13.70 -12.90
N GLU A 119 -18.57 -14.11 -13.04
CA GLU A 119 -17.88 -14.19 -14.33
C GLU A 119 -18.58 -15.17 -15.27
N ASP A 120 -18.93 -16.35 -14.78
CA ASP A 120 -19.64 -17.37 -15.56
C ASP A 120 -21.05 -16.89 -15.94
N ALA A 121 -21.79 -16.26 -15.02
CA ALA A 121 -23.10 -15.70 -15.31
C ALA A 121 -23.03 -14.56 -16.33
N ALA A 122 -22.01 -13.70 -16.25
CA ALA A 122 -21.80 -12.59 -17.17
C ALA A 122 -21.39 -13.06 -18.57
N LYS A 123 -20.45 -14.01 -18.68
CA LYS A 123 -20.02 -14.59 -19.96
C LYS A 123 -21.14 -15.31 -20.69
N ASN A 124 -22.03 -15.95 -19.93
CA ASN A 124 -23.19 -16.67 -20.46
C ASN A 124 -24.42 -15.76 -20.68
N GLY A 125 -24.31 -14.44 -20.46
CA GLY A 125 -25.40 -13.49 -20.69
C GLY A 125 -26.55 -13.55 -19.68
N ARG A 126 -26.41 -14.31 -18.59
CA ARG A 126 -27.46 -14.55 -17.59
C ARG A 126 -27.76 -13.31 -16.74
N LEU A 127 -26.82 -12.37 -16.65
CA LEU A 127 -27.05 -11.13 -15.90
C LEU A 127 -28.20 -10.30 -16.49
N ARG A 128 -28.44 -10.43 -17.80
CA ARG A 128 -29.51 -9.71 -18.52
C ARG A 128 -30.92 -10.10 -18.10
N GLU A 129 -31.08 -11.25 -17.47
CA GLU A 129 -32.37 -11.73 -16.94
C GLU A 129 -32.84 -10.89 -15.74
N LEU A 130 -31.92 -10.18 -15.07
CA LEU A 130 -32.23 -9.37 -13.91
C LEU A 130 -32.70 -7.96 -14.29
N LYS A 131 -33.81 -7.54 -13.68
CA LYS A 131 -34.36 -6.18 -13.86
C LYS A 131 -33.33 -5.13 -13.45
N GLY A 132 -32.92 -4.30 -14.41
CA GLY A 132 -31.92 -3.24 -14.20
C GLY A 132 -30.47 -3.64 -14.50
N MET A 133 -30.23 -4.84 -15.05
CA MET A 133 -28.92 -5.37 -15.46
C MET A 133 -28.86 -5.60 -16.98
N GLY A 134 -29.03 -4.55 -17.78
CA GLY A 134 -28.94 -4.65 -19.25
C GLY A 134 -27.52 -4.88 -19.76
N ALA A 135 -27.38 -5.12 -21.07
CA ALA A 135 -26.11 -5.42 -21.75
C ALA A 135 -24.97 -4.42 -21.44
N LYS A 136 -25.29 -3.13 -21.26
CA LYS A 136 -24.29 -2.11 -20.88
C LYS A 136 -23.68 -2.35 -19.50
N LYS A 137 -24.49 -2.74 -18.51
CA LYS A 137 -24.00 -3.03 -17.15
C LYS A 137 -23.27 -4.36 -17.09
N GLU A 138 -23.73 -5.37 -17.83
CA GLU A 138 -23.00 -6.63 -17.95
C GLU A 138 -21.61 -6.42 -18.56
N ALA A 139 -21.51 -5.62 -19.63
CA ALA A 139 -20.21 -5.26 -20.22
C ALA A 139 -19.31 -4.51 -19.24
N LEU A 140 -19.86 -3.62 -18.41
CA LEU A 140 -19.10 -2.95 -17.34
C LEU A 140 -18.61 -3.94 -16.27
N ILE A 141 -19.42 -4.93 -15.90
CA ILE A 141 -19.04 -5.96 -14.93
C ILE A 141 -17.97 -6.89 -15.52
N LEU A 142 -18.10 -7.32 -16.77
CA LEU A 142 -17.08 -8.11 -17.46
C LEU A 142 -15.76 -7.34 -17.55
N LYS A 143 -15.83 -6.06 -17.91
CA LYS A 143 -14.67 -5.18 -17.94
C LYS A 143 -14.06 -5.01 -16.54
N ALA A 144 -14.87 -4.81 -15.50
CA ALA A 144 -14.38 -4.69 -14.12
C ALA A 144 -13.78 -6.01 -13.60
N LEU A 145 -14.30 -7.17 -14.02
CA LEU A 145 -13.72 -8.49 -13.73
C LEU A 145 -12.38 -8.67 -14.46
N GLU A 146 -12.29 -8.26 -15.73
CA GLU A 146 -11.07 -8.34 -16.53
C GLU A 146 -10.00 -7.35 -16.02
N GLU A 147 -10.40 -6.11 -15.72
CA GLU A 147 -9.53 -5.10 -15.09
C GLU A 147 -9.12 -5.55 -13.71
N ARG A 148 -10.02 -6.11 -12.92
CA ARG A 148 -9.63 -6.75 -11.66
C ARG A 148 -8.74 -7.95 -11.92
N GLN A 149 -8.85 -8.75 -12.97
CA GLN A 149 -7.86 -9.80 -13.23
C GLN A 149 -6.50 -9.23 -13.68
N ARG A 150 -6.48 -8.09 -14.37
CA ARG A 150 -5.25 -7.39 -14.81
C ARG A 150 -4.57 -6.58 -13.71
N VAL A 151 -5.35 -6.03 -12.78
CA VAL A 151 -4.94 -5.20 -11.63
C VAL A 151 -4.91 -6.02 -10.34
N ALA A 152 -5.62 -7.15 -10.24
CA ALA A 152 -5.40 -8.14 -9.20
C ALA A 152 -4.03 -8.70 -9.43
N GLY A 153 -3.15 -8.38 -8.50
CA GLY A 153 -1.76 -8.73 -8.57
C GLY A 153 -0.85 -7.60 -9.00
N ARG A 154 -1.31 -6.32 -9.10
CA ARG A 154 -0.42 -5.14 -8.99
C ARG A 154 -1.06 -3.99 -8.22
N ARG A 155 -0.29 -3.35 -7.34
CA ARG A 155 -0.69 -2.25 -6.45
C ARG A 155 0.39 -1.19 -6.39
N LEU A 156 0.04 0.05 -6.06
CA LEU A 156 1.04 1.11 -5.91
C LEU A 156 2.03 0.74 -4.81
N MET A 157 3.30 1.12 -5.00
CA MET A 157 4.36 0.83 -4.06
C MET A 157 4.03 1.29 -2.63
N ALA A 158 3.43 2.48 -2.47
CA ALA A 158 3.07 3.02 -1.16
C ALA A 158 2.10 2.12 -0.38
N GLU A 159 1.02 1.68 -1.04
CA GLU A 159 0.02 0.78 -0.45
C GLU A 159 0.63 -0.60 -0.12
N ALA A 160 1.45 -1.13 -1.03
CA ALA A 160 2.18 -2.38 -0.82
C ALA A 160 3.15 -2.28 0.36
N TYR A 161 3.87 -1.15 0.47
CA TYR A 161 4.84 -0.90 1.53
C TYR A 161 4.17 -0.82 2.89
N ASP A 162 3.11 -0.03 3.05
CA ASP A 162 2.42 0.12 4.34
C ASP A 162 1.85 -1.22 4.83
N THR A 163 1.27 -1.99 3.91
CA THR A 163 0.74 -3.33 4.19
C THR A 163 1.85 -4.29 4.61
N ALA A 164 2.96 -4.32 3.86
CA ALA A 164 4.10 -5.19 4.17
C ALA A 164 4.80 -4.76 5.47
N ALA A 165 4.95 -3.47 5.73
CA ALA A 165 5.58 -2.95 6.93
C ALA A 165 4.79 -3.31 8.20
N ALA A 166 3.46 -3.24 8.15
CA ALA A 166 2.62 -3.65 9.26
C ALA A 166 2.74 -5.16 9.55
N LEU A 167 2.73 -6.00 8.52
CA LEU A 167 2.93 -7.44 8.63
C LEU A 167 4.32 -7.78 9.17
N VAL A 168 5.37 -7.21 8.58
CA VAL A 168 6.77 -7.42 9.00
C VAL A 168 6.99 -6.95 10.44
N GLY A 169 6.35 -5.86 10.86
CA GLY A 169 6.39 -5.39 12.24
C GLY A 169 5.86 -6.44 13.23
N GLU A 170 4.75 -7.10 12.91
CA GLU A 170 4.17 -8.16 13.74
C GLU A 170 5.06 -9.41 13.78
N LEU A 171 5.61 -9.82 12.63
CA LEU A 171 6.55 -10.95 12.57
C LEU A 171 7.84 -10.67 13.36
N ARG A 172 8.36 -9.44 13.30
CA ARG A 172 9.54 -9.03 14.09
C ARG A 172 9.25 -9.02 15.59
N ALA A 173 8.04 -8.62 16.00
CA ALA A 173 7.64 -8.69 17.40
C ALA A 173 7.55 -10.14 17.90
N HIS A 174 7.09 -11.07 17.04
CA HIS A 174 7.01 -12.50 17.36
C HIS A 174 8.39 -13.19 17.39
N ALA A 175 9.31 -12.80 16.50
CA ALA A 175 10.64 -13.38 16.36
C ALA A 175 11.75 -12.31 16.41
N PRO A 176 12.02 -11.70 17.59
CA PRO A 176 12.95 -10.57 17.71
C PRO A 176 14.42 -10.90 17.41
N GLY A 177 14.81 -12.18 17.48
CA GLY A 177 16.17 -12.63 17.11
C GLY A 177 16.35 -12.96 15.63
N ALA A 178 15.29 -12.83 14.82
CA ALA A 178 15.30 -13.15 13.40
C ALA A 178 15.55 -11.91 12.54
N GLU A 179 16.10 -12.15 11.36
CA GLU A 179 16.25 -11.16 10.30
C GLU A 179 15.02 -11.25 9.39
N ILE A 180 14.17 -10.22 9.37
CA ILE A 180 12.94 -10.21 8.57
C ILE A 180 12.95 -9.03 7.61
N HIS A 181 12.87 -9.33 6.31
CA HIS A 181 13.07 -8.39 5.21
C HIS A 181 11.92 -8.45 4.21
N MET A 182 11.50 -7.28 3.75
CA MET A 182 10.70 -7.16 2.52
C MET A 182 11.63 -7.44 1.34
N VAL A 183 11.23 -8.31 0.43
CA VAL A 183 12.01 -8.67 -0.78
C VAL A 183 11.16 -8.44 -2.03
N GLY A 184 11.45 -9.12 -3.13
CA GLY A 184 10.70 -8.99 -4.38
C GLY A 184 10.75 -7.59 -5.00
N SER A 185 9.70 -7.26 -5.74
CA SER A 185 9.55 -5.96 -6.43
C SER A 185 9.50 -4.77 -5.46
N LEU A 186 9.04 -4.99 -4.23
CA LEU A 186 8.97 -3.95 -3.22
C LEU A 186 10.38 -3.50 -2.78
N ARG A 187 11.30 -4.44 -2.58
CA ARG A 187 12.71 -4.11 -2.25
C ARG A 187 13.44 -3.43 -3.40
N ARG A 188 13.02 -3.64 -4.65
CA ARG A 188 13.58 -2.95 -5.83
C ARG A 188 12.97 -1.57 -6.09
N GLY A 189 11.99 -1.14 -5.29
CA GLY A 189 11.34 0.15 -5.47
C GLY A 189 10.49 0.23 -6.75
N CYS A 190 9.90 -0.88 -7.19
CA CYS A 190 9.02 -0.84 -8.36
C CYS A 190 7.76 -0.01 -8.06
N GLU A 191 7.45 0.96 -8.94
CA GLU A 191 6.26 1.84 -8.89
C GLU A 191 4.95 1.10 -8.57
N THR A 192 4.83 -0.11 -9.11
CA THR A 192 3.78 -1.06 -8.76
C THR A 192 4.40 -2.38 -8.32
N CYS A 193 3.83 -3.00 -7.30
CA CYS A 193 4.25 -4.27 -6.74
C CYS A 193 3.15 -5.30 -6.89
N GLY A 194 3.51 -6.57 -7.08
CA GLY A 194 2.54 -7.65 -7.25
C GLY A 194 2.04 -8.23 -5.95
N ASP A 195 2.50 -9.44 -5.64
CA ASP A 195 2.46 -10.00 -4.30
C ASP A 195 3.50 -9.34 -3.39
N LEU A 196 3.31 -9.53 -2.08
CA LEU A 196 4.24 -9.10 -1.05
C LEU A 196 5.15 -10.27 -0.68
N ASP A 197 6.42 -10.18 -1.05
CA ASP A 197 7.41 -11.19 -0.65
C ASP A 197 8.10 -10.78 0.65
N VAL A 198 8.06 -11.68 1.64
CA VAL A 198 8.75 -11.53 2.92
C VAL A 198 9.73 -12.67 3.11
N LEU A 199 10.95 -12.33 3.54
CA LEU A 199 11.98 -13.29 3.90
C LEU A 199 12.24 -13.20 5.40
N ALA A 200 12.23 -14.35 6.08
CA ALA A 200 12.70 -14.50 7.45
C ALA A 200 13.93 -15.41 7.46
N ALA A 201 15.00 -14.98 8.12
CA ALA A 201 16.20 -15.78 8.31
C ALA A 201 16.52 -15.96 9.80
N GLY A 202 16.85 -17.19 10.19
CA GLY A 202 17.15 -17.54 11.58
C GLY A 202 15.94 -17.41 12.54
N ALA A 203 14.72 -17.42 12.01
CA ALA A 203 13.50 -17.44 12.82
C ALA A 203 13.12 -18.87 13.23
N PRO A 204 12.42 -19.06 14.37
CA PRO A 204 11.80 -20.35 14.68
C PRO A 204 10.68 -20.67 13.69
N ALA A 205 10.39 -21.96 13.48
CA ALA A 205 9.31 -22.40 12.57
C ALA A 205 7.94 -21.80 12.92
N SER A 206 7.71 -21.44 14.19
CA SER A 206 6.49 -20.77 14.67
C SER A 206 6.23 -19.39 14.03
N VAL A 207 7.19 -18.82 13.30
CA VAL A 207 6.96 -17.61 12.48
C VAL A 207 5.94 -17.87 11.36
N MET A 208 5.83 -19.12 10.87
CA MET A 208 4.84 -19.50 9.85
C MET A 208 3.42 -19.46 10.41
N ASP A 209 3.25 -19.95 11.64
CA ASP A 209 1.97 -19.88 12.34
C ASP A 209 1.58 -18.42 12.61
N ALA A 210 2.52 -17.58 13.06
CA ALA A 210 2.28 -16.15 13.25
C ALA A 210 1.91 -15.42 11.95
N PHE A 211 2.55 -15.78 10.83
CA PHE A 211 2.23 -15.22 9.52
C PHE A 211 0.83 -15.62 9.04
N THR A 212 0.46 -16.89 9.16
CA THR A 212 -0.88 -17.35 8.74
C THR A 212 -2.00 -16.93 9.68
N GLY A 213 -1.68 -16.69 10.96
CA GLY A 213 -2.59 -16.14 11.96
C GLY A 213 -2.62 -14.62 12.02
N TYR A 214 -1.89 -13.92 11.15
CA TYR A 214 -1.85 -12.46 11.12
C TYR A 214 -3.26 -11.88 10.96
N ARG A 215 -3.61 -10.85 11.74
CA ARG A 215 -4.98 -10.33 11.86
C ARG A 215 -5.66 -9.88 10.55
N LEU A 216 -4.87 -9.58 9.52
CA LEU A 216 -5.41 -9.18 8.21
C LEU A 216 -5.48 -10.35 7.21
N VAL A 217 -5.10 -11.56 7.62
CA VAL A 217 -5.26 -12.75 6.78
C VAL A 217 -6.74 -13.04 6.62
N GLU A 218 -7.18 -13.02 5.36
CA GLU A 218 -8.53 -13.40 4.96
C GLU A 218 -8.58 -14.90 4.67
N ARG A 219 -7.55 -15.42 3.98
CA ARG A 219 -7.46 -16.83 3.60
C ARG A 219 -6.02 -17.30 3.55
N VAL A 220 -5.75 -18.46 4.16
CA VAL A 220 -4.49 -19.18 3.97
C VAL A 220 -4.52 -19.92 2.64
N LEU A 221 -3.56 -19.63 1.76
CA LEU A 221 -3.45 -20.26 0.44
C LEU A 221 -2.53 -21.48 0.49
N ALA A 222 -1.46 -21.41 1.28
CA ALA A 222 -0.54 -22.50 1.56
C ALA A 222 0.12 -22.31 2.92
N HIS A 223 0.38 -23.40 3.63
CA HIS A 223 1.12 -23.40 4.89
C HIS A 223 2.12 -24.55 4.89
N GLY A 224 3.37 -24.25 5.22
CA GLY A 224 4.46 -25.22 5.22
C GLY A 224 5.65 -24.74 6.06
N GLU A 225 6.59 -25.65 6.31
CA GLU A 225 7.71 -25.41 7.22
C GLU A 225 8.66 -24.29 6.75
N THR A 226 8.83 -24.14 5.43
CA THR A 226 9.78 -23.17 4.84
C THR A 226 9.12 -22.19 3.86
N LYS A 227 7.85 -22.41 3.51
CA LYS A 227 7.04 -21.52 2.69
C LYS A 227 5.60 -21.48 3.21
N SER A 228 5.06 -20.29 3.38
CA SER A 228 3.63 -20.05 3.53
C SER A 228 3.14 -18.94 2.60
N SER A 229 1.87 -18.98 2.21
CA SER A 229 1.22 -18.00 1.34
C SER A 229 -0.17 -17.69 1.88
N VAL A 230 -0.53 -16.40 1.94
CA VAL A 230 -1.83 -15.93 2.43
C VAL A 230 -2.42 -14.89 1.49
N LEU A 231 -3.74 -14.82 1.46
CA LEU A 231 -4.48 -13.68 0.95
C LEU A 231 -4.80 -12.77 2.14
N LEU A 232 -4.28 -11.56 2.09
CA LEU A 232 -4.61 -10.49 3.02
C LEU A 232 -5.88 -9.79 2.56
N PHE A 233 -6.62 -9.28 3.53
CA PHE A 233 -7.73 -8.39 3.28
C PHE A 233 -7.27 -7.19 2.43
N GLY A 234 -8.10 -6.79 1.46
CA GLY A 234 -7.73 -5.80 0.42
C GLY A 234 -7.17 -6.45 -0.85
N GLY A 235 -7.04 -7.79 -0.85
CA GLY A 235 -6.70 -8.59 -2.01
C GLY A 235 -5.21 -8.71 -2.30
N PHE A 236 -4.34 -8.36 -1.35
CA PHE A 236 -2.91 -8.61 -1.46
C PHE A 236 -2.59 -10.06 -1.17
N GLN A 237 -1.92 -10.74 -2.09
CA GLN A 237 -1.24 -11.99 -1.74
C GLN A 237 0.09 -11.64 -1.05
N ALA A 238 0.41 -12.35 0.04
CA ALA A 238 1.70 -12.29 0.68
C ALA A 238 2.32 -13.69 0.75
N ASP A 239 3.61 -13.78 0.48
CA ASP A 239 4.41 -14.99 0.55
C ASP A 239 5.50 -14.82 1.62
N LEU A 240 5.62 -15.78 2.54
CA LEU A 240 6.71 -15.84 3.52
C LEU A 240 7.66 -16.99 3.18
N ARG A 241 8.95 -16.69 3.18
CA ARG A 241 10.06 -17.65 3.05
C ARG A 241 10.87 -17.70 4.33
N LEU A 242 11.11 -18.90 4.85
CA LEU A 242 12.00 -19.12 5.99
C LEU A 242 13.28 -19.82 5.52
N VAL A 243 14.42 -19.22 5.86
CA VAL A 243 15.74 -19.76 5.55
C VAL A 243 16.65 -19.82 6.79
N PRO A 244 17.67 -20.68 6.81
CA PRO A 244 18.72 -20.62 7.82
C PRO A 244 19.46 -19.27 7.78
N ARG A 245 20.03 -18.84 8.91
CA ARG A 245 20.74 -17.55 9.03
C ARG A 245 21.91 -17.45 8.05
N GLU A 246 22.63 -18.54 7.89
CA GLU A 246 23.76 -18.70 6.98
C GLU A 246 23.41 -18.61 5.49
N SER A 247 22.12 -18.55 5.15
CA SER A 247 21.59 -18.40 3.79
C SER A 247 21.00 -17.01 3.53
N LEU A 248 21.04 -16.09 4.51
CA LEU A 248 20.38 -14.79 4.44
C LEU A 248 20.74 -14.00 3.16
N GLY A 249 22.04 -13.80 2.90
CA GLY A 249 22.52 -13.06 1.74
C GLY A 249 22.10 -13.67 0.40
N ALA A 250 22.19 -14.99 0.26
CA ALA A 250 21.76 -15.68 -0.96
C ALA A 250 20.24 -15.61 -1.16
N ALA A 251 19.47 -15.75 -0.08
CA ALA A 251 18.02 -15.64 -0.13
C ALA A 251 17.57 -14.21 -0.43
N LEU A 252 18.22 -13.19 0.16
CA LEU A 252 18.01 -11.79 -0.18
C LEU A 252 18.23 -11.57 -1.67
N GLN A 253 19.36 -12.02 -2.22
CA GLN A 253 19.65 -11.91 -3.66
C GLN A 253 18.54 -12.58 -4.48
N TYR A 254 18.24 -13.85 -4.18
CA TYR A 254 17.32 -14.68 -4.94
C TYR A 254 15.89 -14.14 -4.94
N PHE A 255 15.34 -13.84 -3.75
CA PHE A 255 13.94 -13.40 -3.62
C PHE A 255 13.76 -11.91 -3.89
N THR A 256 14.83 -11.11 -3.92
CA THR A 256 14.75 -9.72 -4.42
C THR A 256 14.61 -9.70 -5.93
N GLY A 257 15.33 -10.58 -6.64
CA GLY A 257 15.37 -10.59 -8.09
C GLY A 257 15.99 -9.32 -8.67
N SER A 258 15.56 -8.85 -9.85
CA SER A 258 14.47 -9.41 -10.64
C SER A 258 14.80 -10.79 -11.24
N LYS A 259 13.82 -11.45 -11.86
CA LYS A 259 14.04 -12.76 -12.51
C LYS A 259 15.16 -12.70 -13.55
N THR A 260 15.23 -11.62 -14.35
CA THR A 260 16.24 -11.46 -15.39
C THR A 260 17.63 -11.26 -14.78
N HIS A 261 17.74 -10.43 -13.74
CA HIS A 261 18.97 -10.26 -12.98
C HIS A 261 19.48 -11.60 -12.38
N ASN A 262 18.57 -12.41 -11.80
CA ASN A 262 18.91 -13.73 -11.27
C ASN A 262 19.38 -14.73 -12.33
N ILE A 263 18.88 -14.63 -13.56
CA ILE A 263 19.35 -15.48 -14.67
C ILE A 263 20.81 -15.12 -14.97
N GLU A 264 21.13 -13.84 -15.13
CA GLU A 264 22.50 -13.39 -15.42
C GLU A 264 23.51 -13.79 -14.34
N LEU A 265 23.15 -13.63 -13.06
CA LEU A 265 24.03 -14.04 -11.96
C LEU A 265 24.25 -15.56 -11.92
N ARG A 266 23.22 -16.36 -12.21
CA ARG A 266 23.36 -17.84 -12.28
C ARG A 266 24.21 -18.26 -13.46
N ASP A 267 24.00 -17.67 -14.63
CA ASP A 267 24.78 -17.97 -15.84
C ASP A 267 26.26 -17.57 -15.65
N ARG A 268 26.52 -16.48 -14.94
CA ARG A 268 27.86 -16.11 -14.50
C ARG A 268 28.44 -17.12 -13.53
N ALA A 269 27.71 -17.50 -12.47
CA ALA A 269 28.17 -18.50 -11.51
C ALA A 269 28.57 -19.81 -12.21
N ILE A 270 27.74 -20.29 -13.15
CA ILE A 270 28.01 -21.50 -13.95
C ILE A 270 29.32 -21.37 -14.74
N ARG A 271 29.57 -20.23 -15.38
CA ARG A 271 30.84 -19.96 -16.10
C ARG A 271 32.08 -20.00 -15.18
N HIS A 272 31.90 -19.78 -13.88
CA HIS A 272 32.96 -19.86 -12.88
C HIS A 272 33.02 -21.22 -12.16
N GLY A 273 32.28 -22.24 -12.62
CA GLY A 273 32.23 -23.55 -11.96
C GLY A 273 31.50 -23.52 -10.61
N LEU A 274 30.60 -22.55 -10.43
CA LEU A 274 29.82 -22.33 -9.22
C LEU A 274 28.33 -22.59 -9.48
N LYS A 275 27.60 -22.90 -8.41
CA LYS A 275 26.14 -23.06 -8.37
C LYS A 275 25.57 -22.04 -7.41
N LEU A 276 24.77 -21.11 -7.93
CA LEU A 276 24.02 -20.13 -7.15
C LEU A 276 22.56 -20.59 -6.99
N ASN A 277 22.06 -20.60 -5.75
CA ASN A 277 20.66 -20.86 -5.41
C ASN A 277 20.25 -20.06 -4.16
N GLU A 278 19.02 -20.22 -3.69
CA GLU A 278 18.45 -19.51 -2.55
C GLU A 278 19.15 -19.78 -1.21
N TYR A 279 19.97 -20.83 -1.11
CA TYR A 279 20.69 -21.21 0.11
C TYR A 279 22.17 -20.78 0.11
N GLY A 280 22.71 -20.37 -1.04
CA GLY A 280 24.13 -20.02 -1.13
C GLY A 280 24.72 -20.10 -2.53
N LEU A 281 26.01 -19.77 -2.58
CA LEU A 281 26.90 -19.97 -3.70
C LEU A 281 27.85 -21.12 -3.38
N PHE A 282 27.88 -22.15 -4.22
CA PHE A 282 28.61 -23.38 -3.97
C PHE A 282 29.57 -23.69 -5.11
N ARG A 283 30.72 -24.29 -4.81
CA ARG A 283 31.60 -24.86 -5.84
C ARG A 283 31.01 -26.17 -6.35
N VAL A 284 30.93 -26.33 -7.67
CA VAL A 284 30.32 -27.53 -8.29
C VAL A 284 31.15 -28.79 -8.04
N GLU A 285 32.48 -28.65 -7.99
CA GLU A 285 33.42 -29.78 -7.86
C GLU A 285 33.25 -30.56 -6.54
N ASP A 286 33.16 -29.86 -5.41
CA ASP A 286 33.22 -30.45 -4.07
C ASP A 286 31.98 -30.13 -3.20
N GLY A 287 31.06 -29.28 -3.70
CA GLY A 287 29.88 -28.84 -2.97
C GLY A 287 30.16 -27.82 -1.86
N THR A 288 31.39 -27.31 -1.74
CA THR A 288 31.77 -26.35 -0.69
C THR A 288 31.01 -25.04 -0.86
N ARG A 289 30.41 -24.53 0.22
CA ARG A 289 29.78 -23.20 0.23
C ARG A 289 30.86 -22.12 0.23
N ILE A 290 30.80 -21.23 -0.76
CA ILE A 290 31.71 -20.10 -0.94
C ILE A 290 31.14 -18.84 -0.28
N ALA A 291 29.83 -18.59 -0.45
CA ALA A 291 29.13 -17.45 0.13
C ALA A 291 27.66 -17.82 0.39
N GLY A 292 26.96 -17.04 1.23
CA GLY A 292 25.54 -17.26 1.49
C GLY A 292 24.94 -16.41 2.61
N GLU A 293 25.75 -16.04 3.61
CA GLU A 293 25.27 -15.26 4.76
C GLU A 293 25.13 -13.77 4.44
N ASP A 294 26.10 -13.19 3.71
CA ASP A 294 26.10 -11.79 3.30
C ASP A 294 25.84 -11.64 1.80
N GLU A 295 24.99 -10.68 1.44
CA GLU A 295 24.59 -10.45 0.05
C GLU A 295 25.74 -9.87 -0.76
N ALA A 296 26.56 -8.97 -0.18
CA ALA A 296 27.69 -8.35 -0.88
C ALA A 296 28.82 -9.34 -1.15
N ALA A 297 29.14 -10.21 -0.18
CA ALA A 297 30.11 -11.29 -0.33
C ALA A 297 29.76 -12.24 -1.49
N LEU A 298 28.47 -12.40 -1.80
CA LEU A 298 28.02 -13.20 -2.94
C LEU A 298 28.37 -12.54 -4.28
N TYR A 299 28.15 -11.23 -4.41
CA TYR A 299 28.59 -10.48 -5.60
C TYR A 299 30.12 -10.48 -5.73
N GLU A 300 30.84 -10.28 -4.63
CA GLU A 300 32.30 -10.30 -4.61
C GLU A 300 32.85 -11.65 -5.07
N ALA A 301 32.29 -12.76 -4.57
CA ALA A 301 32.67 -14.11 -4.99
C ALA A 301 32.40 -14.39 -6.48
N LEU A 302 31.46 -13.65 -7.10
CA LEU A 302 31.21 -13.66 -8.54
C LEU A 302 32.05 -12.62 -9.30
N GLY A 303 32.95 -11.90 -8.63
CA GLY A 303 33.77 -10.85 -9.23
C GLY A 303 32.95 -9.67 -9.71
N LEU A 304 31.98 -9.23 -8.90
CA LEU A 304 31.10 -8.09 -9.15
C LEU A 304 31.15 -7.11 -7.97
N ALA A 305 31.04 -5.81 -8.25
CA ALA A 305 30.60 -4.87 -7.24
C ALA A 305 29.17 -5.24 -6.75
N PHE A 306 28.86 -4.96 -5.49
CA PHE A 306 27.51 -5.15 -4.97
C PHE A 306 26.51 -4.29 -5.74
N VAL A 307 25.48 -4.94 -6.30
CA VAL A 307 24.41 -4.27 -7.05
C VAL A 307 23.25 -3.92 -6.10
N PRO A 308 22.96 -2.63 -5.87
CA PRO A 308 21.78 -2.20 -5.11
C PRO A 308 20.49 -2.78 -5.70
N PRO A 309 19.51 -3.19 -4.85
CA PRO A 309 18.24 -3.77 -5.31
C PRO A 309 17.52 -3.00 -6.42
N GLU A 310 17.55 -1.67 -6.35
CA GLU A 310 16.88 -0.74 -7.27
C GLU A 310 17.41 -0.83 -8.71
N LEU A 311 18.64 -1.33 -8.90
CA LEU A 311 19.26 -1.48 -10.21
C LEU A 311 19.05 -2.85 -10.85
N ARG A 312 18.51 -3.83 -10.11
CA ARG A 312 18.48 -5.26 -10.50
C ARG A 312 17.38 -5.57 -11.50
N GLU A 313 17.45 -4.96 -12.68
CA GLU A 313 16.46 -5.08 -13.75
C GLU A 313 17.05 -5.56 -15.09
N ASN A 314 18.32 -5.98 -15.11
CA ASN A 314 19.07 -6.37 -16.30
C ASN A 314 19.05 -5.30 -17.41
N ARG A 315 19.47 -4.07 -17.04
CA ARG A 315 19.50 -2.88 -17.90
C ARG A 315 20.91 -2.28 -18.02
N GLY A 316 21.94 -3.11 -17.77
CA GLY A 316 23.35 -2.73 -17.82
C GLY A 316 24.05 -2.68 -16.46
N GLU A 317 23.33 -2.95 -15.37
CA GLU A 317 23.89 -2.97 -14.02
C GLU A 317 24.94 -4.07 -13.82
N ILE A 318 24.79 -5.21 -14.50
CA ILE A 318 25.76 -6.31 -14.41
C ILE A 318 27.10 -5.91 -15.03
N ASP A 319 27.09 -5.32 -16.24
CA ASP A 319 28.30 -4.84 -16.90
C ASP A 319 28.97 -3.72 -16.10
N ALA A 320 28.18 -2.78 -15.58
CA ALA A 320 28.68 -1.74 -14.69
C ALA A 320 29.28 -2.32 -13.39
N ALA A 321 28.69 -3.39 -12.83
CA ALA A 321 29.21 -4.06 -11.64
C ALA A 321 30.53 -4.80 -11.92
N ILE A 322 30.68 -5.41 -13.09
CA ILE A 322 31.96 -6.01 -13.55
C ILE A 322 33.03 -4.93 -13.66
N ALA A 323 32.68 -3.78 -14.24
CA ALA A 323 33.60 -2.66 -14.44
C ALA A 323 33.83 -1.83 -13.16
N HIS A 324 33.20 -2.17 -12.03
CA HIS A 324 33.19 -1.37 -10.81
C HIS A 324 32.79 0.10 -11.05
N ALA A 325 31.85 0.31 -11.98
CA ALA A 325 31.39 1.60 -12.47
C ALA A 325 29.88 1.81 -12.26
N LEU A 326 29.29 1.16 -11.24
CA LEU A 326 27.90 1.40 -10.85
C LEU A 326 27.69 2.87 -10.47
N PRO A 327 26.55 3.49 -10.87
CA PRO A 327 26.28 4.87 -10.54
C PRO A 327 26.07 5.04 -9.02
N PRO A 328 26.52 6.16 -8.43
CA PRO A 328 26.09 6.51 -7.08
C PRO A 328 24.58 6.78 -7.10
N LEU A 329 23.86 6.22 -6.12
CA LEU A 329 22.42 6.42 -5.96
C LEU A 329 22.16 7.49 -4.89
N VAL A 330 21.16 8.32 -5.13
CA VAL A 330 20.63 9.24 -4.13
C VAL A 330 20.06 8.45 -2.95
N ARG A 331 20.30 8.94 -1.74
CA ARG A 331 19.83 8.37 -0.48
C ARG A 331 18.89 9.35 0.22
N LEU A 332 18.07 8.83 1.15
CA LEU A 332 17.25 9.68 2.01
C LEU A 332 18.08 10.72 2.78
N SER A 333 19.32 10.39 3.17
CA SER A 333 20.25 11.32 3.83
C SER A 333 20.74 12.45 2.93
N ASP A 334 20.65 12.29 1.61
CA ASP A 334 21.07 13.31 0.65
C ASP A 334 19.97 14.36 0.46
N LEU A 335 18.72 14.03 0.78
CA LEU A 335 17.58 14.93 0.68
C LEU A 335 17.73 16.08 1.67
N GLN A 336 17.88 17.30 1.14
CA GLN A 336 18.01 18.52 1.94
C GLN A 336 16.69 19.28 2.09
N GLY A 337 15.68 18.95 1.29
CA GLY A 337 14.38 19.61 1.34
C GLY A 337 13.34 18.99 0.43
N ASP A 338 12.10 19.39 0.64
CA ASP A 338 10.94 19.04 -0.19
C ASP A 338 10.58 20.25 -1.06
N LEU A 339 10.39 20.04 -2.35
CA LEU A 339 10.25 21.11 -3.34
C LEU A 339 8.84 21.27 -3.90
N HIS A 340 7.87 20.49 -3.42
CA HIS A 340 6.48 20.59 -3.88
C HIS A 340 5.52 20.27 -2.75
N MET A 341 4.95 21.31 -2.12
CA MET A 341 4.09 21.16 -0.94
C MET A 341 2.92 22.14 -0.99
N HIS A 342 1.72 21.67 -0.66
CA HIS A 342 0.50 22.47 -0.74
C HIS A 342 -0.01 22.80 0.66
N THR A 343 -0.53 24.02 0.84
CA THR A 343 -1.01 24.49 2.14
C THR A 343 -2.52 24.66 2.13
N THR A 344 -3.06 25.05 3.28
CA THR A 344 -4.47 25.45 3.39
C THR A 344 -4.84 26.70 2.56
N ALA A 345 -3.88 27.34 1.88
CA ALA A 345 -4.17 28.37 0.90
C ALA A 345 -4.91 27.82 -0.33
N THR A 346 -4.66 26.56 -0.69
CA THR A 346 -5.35 25.82 -1.76
C THR A 346 -5.94 24.51 -1.24
N ASP A 347 -5.36 23.35 -1.61
CA ASP A 347 -5.90 22.01 -1.32
C ASP A 347 -5.10 21.23 -0.25
N GLY A 348 -4.10 21.86 0.36
CA GLY A 348 -3.34 21.31 1.47
C GLY A 348 -4.13 21.28 2.78
N ARG A 349 -3.62 20.50 3.74
CA ARG A 349 -4.28 20.28 5.06
C ARG A 349 -3.61 21.00 6.23
N ALA A 350 -2.45 21.61 6.02
CA ALA A 350 -1.68 22.32 7.03
C ALA A 350 -1.27 23.70 6.51
N ASP A 351 -1.06 24.65 7.42
CA ASP A 351 -0.47 25.93 7.08
C ASP A 351 1.04 25.81 6.81
N ALA A 352 1.61 26.80 6.12
CA ALA A 352 3.02 26.83 5.73
C ALA A 352 4.00 26.76 6.93
N GLU A 353 3.65 27.32 8.09
CA GLU A 353 4.51 27.27 9.27
C GLU A 353 4.56 25.87 9.86
N SER A 354 3.39 25.24 10.00
CA SER A 354 3.24 23.86 10.46
C SER A 354 4.01 22.89 9.56
N MET A 355 3.89 23.04 8.23
CA MET A 355 4.65 22.25 7.26
C MET A 355 6.17 22.44 7.42
N ALA A 356 6.64 23.69 7.47
CA ALA A 356 8.07 23.99 7.61
C ALA A 356 8.65 23.46 8.93
N ARG A 357 7.90 23.52 10.03
CA ARG A 357 8.30 22.93 11.32
C ARG A 357 8.38 21.40 11.27
N ALA A 358 7.42 20.76 10.62
CA ALA A 358 7.43 19.31 10.44
C ALA A 358 8.63 18.85 9.59
N ALA A 359 8.91 19.57 8.49
CA ALA A 359 10.08 19.31 7.66
C ALA A 359 11.40 19.50 8.42
N LEU A 360 11.50 20.53 9.26
CA LEU A 360 12.67 20.75 10.11
C LEU A 360 12.86 19.62 11.11
N ALA A 361 11.78 19.15 11.73
CA ALA A 361 11.80 18.00 12.63
C ALA A 361 12.19 16.70 11.91
N ALA A 362 11.88 16.58 10.61
CA ALA A 362 12.33 15.49 9.75
C ALA A 362 13.79 15.61 9.28
N GLY A 363 14.50 16.68 9.67
CA GLY A 363 15.91 16.89 9.34
C GLY A 363 16.16 17.63 8.02
N LEU A 364 15.11 18.13 7.36
CA LEU A 364 15.23 18.95 6.15
C LEU A 364 15.70 20.36 6.49
N ARG A 365 16.38 20.99 5.55
CA ARG A 365 16.94 22.36 5.66
C ARG A 365 16.13 23.39 4.90
N TYR A 366 15.35 22.96 3.90
CA TYR A 366 14.45 23.83 3.16
C TYR A 366 13.17 23.11 2.74
N VAL A 367 12.13 23.90 2.49
CA VAL A 367 10.89 23.46 1.83
C VAL A 367 10.45 24.48 0.80
N ALA A 368 9.73 24.06 -0.24
CA ALA A 368 9.02 24.96 -1.14
C ALA A 368 7.51 24.81 -0.96
N ILE A 369 6.85 25.93 -0.68
CA ILE A 369 5.39 26.03 -0.69
C ILE A 369 4.96 26.39 -2.10
N THR A 370 4.18 25.51 -2.73
CA THR A 370 3.84 25.55 -4.16
C THR A 370 2.35 25.28 -4.36
N ASP A 371 1.51 26.05 -3.67
CA ASP A 371 0.05 26.02 -3.83
C ASP A 371 -0.38 26.23 -5.30
N HIS A 372 -1.58 25.76 -5.66
CA HIS A 372 -2.10 25.83 -7.04
C HIS A 372 -2.41 27.25 -7.55
N SER A 373 -2.23 27.47 -8.86
CA SER A 373 -2.75 28.64 -9.57
C SER A 373 -4.25 28.55 -9.90
N GLN A 374 -4.80 29.63 -10.47
CA GLN A 374 -6.23 29.92 -10.64
C GLN A 374 -7.08 28.82 -11.32
N SER A 375 -6.55 28.11 -12.31
CA SER A 375 -7.31 27.26 -13.24
C SER A 375 -7.91 26.00 -12.61
N LEU A 376 -7.36 25.52 -11.48
CA LEU A 376 -7.91 24.37 -10.77
C LEU A 376 -9.17 24.76 -9.96
N ALA A 377 -10.34 24.66 -10.61
CA ALA A 377 -11.64 25.04 -10.05
C ALA A 377 -12.00 24.34 -8.72
N MET A 378 -11.36 23.21 -8.41
CA MET A 378 -11.59 22.44 -7.17
C MET A 378 -10.60 22.76 -6.04
N ALA A 379 -9.52 23.50 -6.31
CA ALA A 379 -8.43 23.72 -5.34
C ALA A 379 -8.41 25.13 -4.71
N ASN A 380 -9.41 25.99 -4.97
CA ASN A 380 -9.39 27.39 -4.53
C ASN A 380 -8.09 28.14 -4.95
N GLY A 381 -7.63 27.84 -6.17
CA GLY A 381 -6.38 28.32 -6.76
C GLY A 381 -6.14 29.82 -6.62
N LEU A 382 -4.85 30.19 -6.53
CA LEU A 382 -4.43 31.58 -6.32
C LEU A 382 -4.43 32.36 -7.64
N ASP A 383 -5.15 33.48 -7.68
CA ASP A 383 -4.94 34.51 -8.70
C ASP A 383 -3.65 35.30 -8.44
N GLU A 384 -3.25 36.19 -9.34
CA GLU A 384 -1.97 36.92 -9.23
C GLU A 384 -1.87 37.72 -7.92
N THR A 385 -3.00 38.31 -7.48
CA THR A 385 -3.02 39.13 -6.26
C THR A 385 -2.78 38.24 -5.03
N ARG A 386 -3.54 37.14 -4.93
CA ARG A 386 -3.41 36.17 -3.84
C ARG A 386 -2.06 35.46 -3.86
N ALA A 387 -1.50 35.15 -5.03
CA ALA A 387 -0.19 34.53 -5.18
C ALA A 387 0.91 35.43 -4.62
N LEU A 388 0.90 36.73 -4.96
CA LEU A 388 1.87 37.70 -4.42
C LEU A 388 1.72 37.90 -2.91
N GLU A 389 0.48 37.97 -2.40
CA GLU A 389 0.23 38.06 -0.96
C GLU A 389 0.70 36.81 -0.21
N HIS A 390 0.39 35.62 -0.75
CA HIS A 390 0.81 34.34 -0.22
C HIS A 390 2.33 34.22 -0.22
N ALA A 391 3.01 34.59 -1.31
CA ALA A 391 4.47 34.60 -1.38
C ALA A 391 5.10 35.53 -0.32
N ARG A 392 4.52 36.71 -0.05
CA ARG A 392 4.97 37.59 1.04
C ARG A 392 4.80 36.94 2.41
N ALA A 393 3.67 36.28 2.64
CA ALA A 393 3.40 35.56 3.89
C ALA A 393 4.40 34.42 4.10
N VAL A 394 4.65 33.60 3.07
CA VAL A 394 5.63 32.50 3.10
C VAL A 394 7.04 33.04 3.34
N ARG A 395 7.48 34.06 2.60
CA ARG A 395 8.80 34.68 2.79
C ARG A 395 9.00 35.24 4.20
N SER A 396 7.92 35.68 4.85
CA SER A 396 7.98 36.18 6.24
C SER A 396 8.35 35.10 7.26
N LEU A 397 8.12 33.81 6.94
CA LEU A 397 8.46 32.68 7.81
C LEU A 397 9.96 32.55 8.03
N ASN A 398 10.78 32.88 7.04
CA ASN A 398 12.24 32.85 7.14
C ASN A 398 12.79 33.75 8.26
N ARG A 399 12.03 34.76 8.71
CA ARG A 399 12.43 35.60 9.86
C ARG A 399 12.12 34.96 11.22
N ARG A 400 11.27 33.94 11.24
CA ARG A 400 10.71 33.32 12.46
C ARG A 400 11.16 31.88 12.64
N LEU A 401 11.60 31.21 11.58
CA LEU A 401 12.02 29.82 11.57
C LEU A 401 13.53 29.74 11.37
N GLU A 402 14.28 29.72 12.46
CA GLU A 402 15.73 29.49 12.42
C GLU A 402 16.01 28.04 11.98
N GLY A 403 17.00 27.85 11.09
CA GLY A 403 17.42 26.54 10.60
C GLY A 403 16.55 25.95 9.47
N MET A 404 15.49 26.65 9.03
CA MET A 404 14.63 26.21 7.93
C MET A 404 14.42 27.33 6.91
N THR A 405 14.78 27.08 5.64
CA THR A 405 14.50 28.00 4.54
C THR A 405 13.15 27.64 3.90
N VAL A 406 12.18 28.55 3.95
CA VAL A 406 10.88 28.39 3.30
C VAL A 406 10.88 29.18 2.00
N LEU A 407 10.83 28.45 0.87
CA LEU A 407 10.77 29.00 -0.48
C LEU A 407 9.30 29.27 -0.83
N ALA A 408 9.04 30.47 -1.35
CA ALA A 408 7.74 30.82 -1.92
C ALA A 408 7.75 30.45 -3.41
N GLY A 409 7.06 29.37 -3.77
CA GLY A 409 6.83 28.93 -5.13
C GLY A 409 5.34 28.90 -5.45
N ILE A 410 5.01 28.29 -6.60
CA ILE A 410 3.63 28.11 -7.07
C ILE A 410 3.60 26.92 -8.03
N GLU A 411 2.58 26.06 -7.92
CA GLU A 411 2.28 25.09 -8.97
C GLU A 411 1.42 25.79 -10.02
N CYS A 412 2.07 26.30 -11.08
CA CYS A 412 1.41 27.07 -12.13
C CYS A 412 0.90 26.14 -13.23
N ASP A 413 -0.40 26.16 -13.47
CA ASP A 413 -1.02 25.41 -14.55
C ASP A 413 -0.52 25.89 -15.92
N ILE A 414 -0.41 24.96 -16.87
CA ILE A 414 -0.13 25.25 -18.27
C ILE A 414 -1.46 25.19 -19.03
N ARG A 415 -1.86 26.32 -19.62
CA ARG A 415 -3.11 26.44 -20.40
C ARG A 415 -3.04 25.60 -21.68
N PRO A 416 -4.19 25.27 -22.32
CA PRO A 416 -4.21 24.45 -23.54
C PRO A 416 -3.40 25.00 -24.72
N ASP A 417 -3.15 26.31 -24.75
CA ASP A 417 -2.32 26.99 -25.76
C ASP A 417 -0.82 27.03 -25.40
N GLY A 418 -0.43 26.43 -24.26
CA GLY A 418 0.93 26.39 -23.75
C GLY A 418 1.34 27.62 -22.93
N THR A 419 0.45 28.59 -22.74
CA THR A 419 0.72 29.76 -21.88
C THR A 419 0.55 29.41 -20.41
N MET A 420 1.21 30.17 -19.52
CA MET A 420 1.08 29.98 -18.07
C MET A 420 -0.25 30.52 -17.56
N ASP A 421 -0.72 29.94 -16.46
CA ASP A 421 -1.98 30.32 -15.84
C ASP A 421 -1.93 31.69 -15.16
N LEU A 422 -0.73 32.14 -14.76
CA LEU A 422 -0.45 33.46 -14.22
C LEU A 422 0.46 34.26 -15.17
N ALA A 423 0.34 35.58 -15.10
CA ALA A 423 1.18 36.49 -15.88
C ALA A 423 2.67 36.47 -15.44
N ASP A 424 3.57 36.68 -16.40
CA ASP A 424 5.03 36.64 -16.18
C ASP A 424 5.51 37.63 -15.11
N ASP A 425 4.84 38.79 -14.96
CA ASP A 425 5.16 39.79 -13.95
C ASP A 425 4.79 39.35 -12.53
N CYS A 426 3.80 38.47 -12.38
CA CYS A 426 3.48 37.81 -11.13
C CYS A 426 4.49 36.71 -10.77
N LEU A 427 5.04 36.02 -11.78
CA LEU A 427 5.97 34.90 -11.59
C LEU A 427 7.42 35.34 -11.36
N ALA A 428 7.80 36.56 -11.80
CA ALA A 428 9.12 37.16 -11.60
C ALA A 428 9.34 37.69 -10.18
#